data_AF-A0A9P4TB55-F1
#
_entry.id   AF-A0A9P4TB55-F1
#
_cell.length_a   1.000
_cell.length_b   1.000
_cell.length_c   1.000
_cell.angle_alpha   90.00
_cell.angle_beta   90.00
_cell.angle_gamma   90.00
#
_symmetry.space_group_name_H-M   'P 1'
#
loop_
_entity.id
_entity.type
_entity.pdbx_description
1 polymer ?
#
loop_
_entity_poly.entity_id
_entity_poly.type
_entity_poly.pdbx_seq_one_letter_code
_entity_poly.pdbx_strand_id
1 'polypeptide(L)'
;MSTTTALTTTETISLAAVSWASIAVLANTFRGEGEPLIASIAFSALAFAACYALIRWLGDAFMRRGFKGKDLCKAKKTEIPETMGACIVLLGIGDDLFDIRWRHKVLIPAVASIPMLIVYFVDFGVTQMVVPLPLRPYLGELFDLGWLYYIYMALLSIFSSNSINILAGINGIEVAQSIVIAVLIAGNDMLYLSPFTTYPHPATDSHLFSLYFLLPFIGVSLALLKHNWFPAKVFVGDTYCYFAGMVFAVVAILGHFSKTLILLLLPQAFNFAYSAPQLFHIIPCPRHRLPHFNARTGLMEASRVQFQRPLQRPIAEGLKLLHRLRLLDVEVDGKGQVLSSSNFTLINLWLVWFGPMREDRLALGILAFQFAVGVLGLFIRHRMALLIFTADNW
;
A
#
# COMPACT_ATOMS: atom_id res chain seq x y z
N MET A 1 9.97 16.78 -23.86
CA MET A 1 9.10 15.91 -24.66
C MET A 1 7.74 16.00 -24.04
N SER A 2 6.78 16.65 -24.70
CA SER A 2 5.40 16.61 -24.22
C SER A 2 4.96 15.16 -24.23
N THR A 3 4.38 14.70 -23.13
CA THR A 3 3.56 13.50 -23.13
C THR A 3 2.41 13.79 -24.09
N THR A 4 2.43 13.25 -25.31
CA THR A 4 1.33 13.39 -26.27
C THR A 4 0.05 13.04 -25.54
N THR A 5 -0.89 13.95 -25.32
CA THR A 5 -2.12 13.66 -24.56
C THR A 5 -3.04 12.69 -25.29
N ALA A 6 -2.87 12.56 -26.61
CA ALA A 6 -3.62 11.66 -27.45
C ALA A 6 -3.25 10.18 -27.20
N LEU A 7 -4.27 9.33 -27.07
CA LEU A 7 -4.09 7.89 -27.12
C LEU A 7 -3.54 7.49 -28.49
N THR A 8 -2.60 6.54 -28.51
CA THR A 8 -2.16 5.91 -29.75
C THR A 8 -3.31 5.11 -30.38
N THR A 9 -3.23 4.80 -31.67
CA THR A 9 -4.24 3.98 -32.35
C THR A 9 -4.39 2.61 -31.68
N THR A 10 -3.29 1.98 -31.29
CA THR A 10 -3.29 0.70 -30.57
C THR A 10 -3.97 0.82 -29.21
N GLU A 11 -3.64 1.84 -28.42
CA GLU A 11 -4.31 2.07 -27.13
C GLU A 11 -5.81 2.31 -27.32
N THR A 12 -6.20 3.15 -28.28
CA THR A 12 -7.61 3.43 -28.56
C THR A 12 -8.38 2.15 -28.91
N ILE A 13 -7.84 1.32 -29.80
CA ILE A 13 -8.47 0.05 -30.19
C ILE A 13 -8.54 -0.92 -29.01
N SER A 14 -7.46 -1.09 -28.25
CA SER A 14 -7.44 -2.00 -27.09
C SER A 14 -8.42 -1.58 -26.00
N LEU A 15 -8.47 -0.28 -25.67
CA LEU A 15 -9.39 0.25 -24.65
C LEU A 15 -10.84 0.19 -25.10
N ALA A 16 -11.11 0.48 -26.38
CA ALA A 16 -12.43 0.31 -26.96
C ALA A 16 -12.87 -1.17 -26.94
N ALA A 17 -11.99 -2.10 -27.30
CA ALA A 17 -12.29 -3.54 -27.28
C ALA A 17 -12.63 -4.03 -25.86
N VAL A 18 -11.82 -3.66 -24.87
CA VAL A 18 -12.09 -3.99 -23.45
C VAL A 18 -13.41 -3.37 -22.99
N SER A 19 -13.69 -2.12 -23.39
CA SER A 19 -14.92 -1.43 -22.99
C SER A 19 -16.15 -2.07 -23.62
N TRP A 20 -16.11 -2.39 -24.91
CA TRP A 20 -17.21 -3.06 -25.61
C TRP A 20 -17.46 -4.47 -25.07
N ALA A 21 -16.40 -5.24 -24.82
CA ALA A 21 -16.52 -6.56 -24.20
C ALA A 21 -17.19 -6.46 -22.81
N SER A 22 -16.77 -5.49 -22.00
CA SER A 22 -17.33 -5.26 -20.66
C SER A 22 -18.79 -4.81 -20.71
N ILE A 23 -19.16 -3.91 -21.63
CA ILE A 23 -20.55 -3.49 -21.85
C ILE A 23 -21.41 -4.67 -22.30
N ALA A 24 -20.89 -5.54 -23.18
CA ALA A 24 -21.60 -6.74 -23.61
C ALA A 24 -21.84 -7.71 -22.44
N VAL A 25 -20.84 -7.93 -21.59
CA VAL A 25 -20.98 -8.73 -20.36
C VAL A 25 -22.02 -8.12 -19.44
N LEU A 26 -21.98 -6.80 -19.21
CA LEU A 26 -22.98 -6.10 -18.39
C LEU A 26 -24.39 -6.23 -18.97
N ALA A 27 -24.56 -6.01 -20.28
CA ALA A 27 -25.84 -6.16 -20.95
C ALA A 27 -26.41 -7.59 -20.82
N ASN A 28 -25.55 -8.61 -20.82
CA ASN A 28 -25.94 -9.99 -20.55
C ASN A 28 -26.32 -10.22 -19.08
N THR A 29 -25.59 -9.61 -18.12
CA THR A 29 -25.95 -9.71 -16.69
C THR A 29 -27.31 -9.09 -16.37
N PHE A 30 -27.76 -8.06 -17.12
CA PHE A 30 -29.10 -7.49 -16.97
C PHE A 30 -30.22 -8.36 -17.58
N ARG A 31 -29.88 -9.30 -18.47
CA ARG A 31 -30.86 -10.13 -19.20
C ARG A 31 -31.03 -11.53 -18.61
N GLY A 32 -30.11 -11.99 -17.76
CA GLY A 32 -30.21 -13.26 -17.03
C GLY A 32 -30.19 -13.05 -15.52
N GLU A 33 -30.13 -14.14 -14.74
CA GLU A 33 -29.71 -14.11 -13.34
C GLU A 33 -28.20 -13.83 -13.29
N GLY A 34 -27.79 -12.61 -13.63
CA GLY A 34 -26.39 -12.21 -13.63
C GLY A 34 -25.84 -12.20 -12.21
N GLU A 35 -24.83 -13.04 -11.93
CA GLU A 35 -24.15 -12.99 -10.63
C GLU A 35 -23.46 -11.62 -10.45
N PRO A 36 -23.69 -10.90 -9.33
CA PRO A 36 -23.16 -9.55 -9.16
C PRO A 36 -21.63 -9.48 -9.19
N LEU A 37 -20.94 -10.61 -8.98
CA LEU A 37 -19.49 -10.73 -9.17
C LEU A 37 -19.07 -10.55 -10.63
N ILE A 38 -19.82 -11.12 -11.59
CA ILE A 38 -19.57 -10.97 -13.03
C ILE A 38 -19.72 -9.50 -13.44
N ALA A 39 -20.76 -8.84 -12.93
CA ALA A 39 -20.96 -7.40 -13.15
C ALA A 39 -19.79 -6.59 -12.58
N SER A 40 -19.30 -6.93 -11.37
CA SER A 40 -18.14 -6.27 -10.76
C SER A 40 -16.87 -6.43 -11.61
N ILE A 41 -16.60 -7.62 -12.17
CA ILE A 41 -15.46 -7.85 -13.08
C ILE A 41 -15.58 -6.94 -14.32
N ALA A 42 -16.77 -6.87 -14.93
CA ALA A 42 -16.98 -6.02 -16.11
C ALA A 42 -16.84 -4.52 -15.78
N PHE A 43 -17.38 -4.06 -14.66
CA PHE A 43 -17.16 -2.69 -14.19
C PHE A 43 -15.68 -2.41 -13.90
N SER A 44 -14.94 -3.38 -13.39
CA SER A 44 -13.50 -3.25 -13.13
C SER A 44 -12.69 -3.06 -14.42
N ALA A 45 -13.05 -3.78 -15.47
CA ALA A 45 -12.43 -3.64 -16.79
C ALA A 45 -12.80 -2.29 -17.46
N LEU A 46 -14.03 -1.81 -17.29
CA LEU A 46 -14.42 -0.45 -17.71
C LEU A 46 -13.66 0.62 -16.93
N ALA A 47 -13.53 0.45 -15.61
CA ALA A 47 -12.80 1.37 -14.74
C ALA A 47 -11.31 1.42 -15.12
N PHE A 48 -10.69 0.27 -15.42
CA PHE A 48 -9.35 0.20 -16.00
C PHE A 48 -9.25 1.04 -17.29
N ALA A 49 -10.18 0.83 -18.23
CA ALA A 49 -10.12 1.50 -19.53
C ALA A 49 -10.31 3.02 -19.41
N ALA A 50 -11.29 3.45 -18.61
CA ALA A 50 -11.57 4.85 -18.34
C ALA A 50 -10.39 5.52 -17.61
N CYS A 51 -9.84 4.87 -16.58
CA CYS A 51 -8.71 5.40 -15.82
C CYS A 51 -7.46 5.57 -16.71
N TYR A 52 -7.16 4.59 -17.55
CA TYR A 52 -6.04 4.66 -18.49
C TYR A 52 -6.18 5.87 -19.44
N ALA A 53 -7.38 6.06 -20.00
CA ALA A 53 -7.65 7.20 -20.88
C ALA A 53 -7.56 8.54 -20.15
N LEU A 54 -8.16 8.66 -18.96
CA LEU A 54 -8.14 9.87 -18.15
C LEU A 54 -6.72 10.30 -17.78
N ILE A 55 -5.85 9.36 -17.38
CA ILE A 55 -4.45 9.67 -17.06
C ILE A 55 -3.73 10.28 -18.27
N ARG A 56 -3.97 9.75 -19.47
CA ARG A 56 -3.39 10.25 -20.72
C ARG A 56 -3.92 11.64 -21.07
N TRP A 57 -5.23 11.85 -20.95
CA TRP A 57 -5.89 13.11 -21.32
C TRP A 57 -5.61 14.25 -20.34
N LEU A 58 -5.51 13.94 -19.04
CA LEU A 58 -5.38 14.95 -17.98
C LEU A 58 -3.92 15.28 -17.62
N GLY A 59 -2.93 14.46 -18.02
CA GLY A 59 -1.52 14.69 -17.65
C GLY A 59 -1.02 16.11 -17.95
N ASP A 60 -1.27 16.64 -19.15
CA ASP A 60 -0.87 18.01 -19.51
C ASP A 60 -1.66 19.09 -18.75
N ALA A 61 -2.90 18.80 -18.34
CA ALA A 61 -3.69 19.72 -17.52
C ALA A 61 -3.07 19.83 -16.11
N PHE A 62 -2.66 18.71 -15.52
CA PHE A 62 -1.96 18.66 -14.23
C PHE A 62 -0.62 19.40 -14.31
N MET A 63 0.17 19.15 -15.36
CA MET A 63 1.42 19.87 -15.61
C MET A 63 1.23 21.38 -15.73
N ARG A 64 0.19 21.83 -16.46
CA ARG A 64 -0.15 23.26 -16.62
C ARG A 64 -0.60 23.92 -15.32
N ARG A 65 -1.24 23.17 -14.42
CA ARG A 65 -1.66 23.64 -13.10
C ARG A 65 -0.55 23.59 -12.05
N GLY A 66 0.62 23.03 -12.39
CA GLY A 66 1.77 22.95 -11.50
C GLY A 66 1.88 21.65 -10.70
N PHE A 67 0.98 20.67 -10.91
CA PHE A 67 1.06 19.34 -10.30
C PHE A 67 2.09 18.50 -11.05
N LYS A 68 3.36 18.68 -10.69
CA LYS A 68 4.49 18.04 -11.36
C LYS A 68 5.65 17.78 -10.38
N GLY A 69 6.23 16.60 -10.51
CA GLY A 69 7.36 16.14 -9.70
C GLY A 69 8.58 15.83 -10.57
N LYS A 70 9.77 15.93 -9.99
CA LYS A 70 11.02 15.50 -10.65
C LYS A 70 11.34 14.07 -10.23
N ASP A 71 11.63 13.20 -11.20
CA ASP A 71 12.16 11.87 -10.89
C ASP A 71 13.60 12.00 -10.33
N LEU A 72 13.70 11.84 -9.01
CA LEU A 72 14.96 11.97 -8.26
C LEU A 72 15.88 10.76 -8.46
N CYS A 73 15.36 9.64 -8.96
CA CYS A 73 16.08 8.38 -9.15
C CYS A 73 16.68 8.24 -10.56
N LYS A 74 16.80 9.34 -11.32
CA LYS A 74 17.33 9.35 -12.70
C LYS A 74 18.44 10.37 -12.90
N ALA A 75 19.31 10.09 -13.88
CA ALA A 75 20.32 11.05 -14.34
C ALA A 75 19.68 12.36 -14.85
N LYS A 76 18.65 12.24 -15.70
CA LYS A 76 17.92 13.38 -16.24
C LYS A 76 16.66 13.60 -15.40
N LYS A 77 16.66 14.67 -14.60
CA LYS A 77 15.54 15.08 -13.75
C LYS A 77 14.46 15.78 -14.56
N THR A 78 13.71 15.00 -15.36
CA THR A 78 12.53 15.49 -16.07
C THR A 78 11.35 15.67 -15.11
N GLU A 79 10.57 16.72 -15.32
CA GLU A 79 9.30 16.90 -14.63
C GLU A 79 8.22 16.05 -15.29
N ILE A 80 7.47 15.30 -14.49
CA ILE A 80 6.34 14.48 -14.92
C ILE A 80 5.09 14.82 -14.09
N PRO A 81 3.88 14.58 -14.62
CA PRO A 81 2.63 14.86 -13.89
C PRO A 81 2.61 14.13 -12.55
N GLU A 82 2.24 14.85 -11.49
CA GLU A 82 2.09 14.32 -10.14
C GLU A 82 0.61 14.24 -9.74
N THR A 83 0.29 13.54 -8.64
CA THR A 83 -1.10 13.42 -8.15
C THR A 83 -2.04 12.74 -9.15
N MET A 84 -1.52 11.89 -10.04
CA MET A 84 -2.35 11.22 -11.03
C MET A 84 -3.27 10.15 -10.41
N GLY A 85 -3.05 9.79 -9.14
CA GLY A 85 -4.03 9.06 -8.32
C GLY A 85 -5.38 9.79 -8.18
N ALA A 86 -5.43 11.12 -8.36
CA ALA A 86 -6.68 11.89 -8.37
C ALA A 86 -7.63 11.48 -9.51
N CYS A 87 -7.12 10.91 -10.61
CA CYS A 87 -7.97 10.36 -11.67
C CYS A 87 -8.80 9.16 -11.18
N ILE A 88 -8.45 8.60 -10.02
CA ILE A 88 -9.10 7.44 -9.39
C ILE A 88 -10.00 7.87 -8.22
N VAL A 89 -9.73 9.02 -7.59
CA VAL A 89 -10.24 9.35 -6.25
C VAL A 89 -10.66 10.80 -6.15
N LEU A 90 -11.82 11.07 -5.52
CA LEU A 90 -12.27 12.44 -5.21
C LEU A 90 -11.67 13.00 -3.89
N LEU A 91 -11.31 12.14 -2.94
CA LEU A 91 -11.01 12.48 -1.54
C LEU A 91 -9.53 12.80 -1.24
N GLY A 92 -8.56 12.17 -1.91
CA GLY A 92 -7.13 12.41 -1.66
C GLY A 92 -6.57 13.68 -2.31
N ILE A 93 -7.36 14.29 -3.20
CA ILE A 93 -7.03 15.53 -3.91
C ILE A 93 -6.64 16.64 -2.93
N GLY A 94 -7.30 16.75 -1.77
CA GLY A 94 -7.04 17.82 -0.81
C GLY A 94 -5.61 17.87 -0.25
N ASP A 95 -4.98 16.73 0.06
CA ASP A 95 -3.62 16.74 0.64
C ASP A 95 -2.59 17.21 -0.39
N ASP A 96 -2.69 16.66 -1.60
CA ASP A 96 -1.80 17.00 -2.71
C ASP A 96 -2.01 18.45 -3.20
N LEU A 97 -3.23 19.00 -3.09
CA LEU A 97 -3.53 20.40 -3.45
C LEU A 97 -2.95 21.41 -2.45
N PHE A 98 -2.91 21.07 -1.16
CA PHE A 98 -2.63 22.03 -0.09
C PHE A 98 -1.29 21.82 0.63
N ASP A 99 -0.47 20.82 0.23
CA ASP A 99 0.81 20.43 0.87
C ASP A 99 0.71 20.46 2.40
N ILE A 100 -0.23 19.68 2.94
CA ILE A 100 -0.65 19.81 4.33
C ILE A 100 0.47 19.32 5.26
N ARG A 101 0.70 20.04 6.37
CA ARG A 101 1.72 19.64 7.38
C ARG A 101 1.45 18.24 7.93
N TRP A 102 2.54 17.48 8.16
CA TRP A 102 2.53 16.08 8.63
C TRP A 102 1.55 15.78 9.79
N ARG A 103 1.38 16.72 10.73
CA ARG A 103 0.46 16.56 11.88
C ARG A 103 -0.99 16.33 11.47
N HIS A 104 -1.44 16.93 10.37
CA HIS A 104 -2.79 16.72 9.86
C HIS A 104 -2.87 15.50 8.96
N LYS A 105 -1.76 15.09 8.31
CA LYS A 105 -1.69 13.84 7.54
C LYS A 105 -2.01 12.61 8.37
N VAL A 106 -1.68 12.64 9.67
CA VAL A 106 -2.08 11.60 10.63
C VAL A 106 -3.59 11.62 10.92
N LEU A 107 -4.22 12.79 10.93
CA LEU A 107 -5.63 12.95 11.33
C LEU A 107 -6.63 12.83 10.17
N ILE A 108 -6.22 13.15 8.93
CA ILE A 108 -7.09 13.08 7.75
C ILE A 108 -7.69 11.67 7.56
N PRO A 109 -6.90 10.57 7.62
CA PRO A 109 -7.47 9.22 7.53
C PRO A 109 -8.43 8.89 8.67
N ALA A 110 -8.22 9.43 9.88
CA ALA A 110 -9.12 9.24 11.01
C ALA A 110 -10.47 9.93 10.79
N VAL A 111 -10.49 11.11 10.18
CA VAL A 111 -11.74 11.79 9.82
C VAL A 111 -12.42 11.06 8.66
N ALA A 112 -11.64 10.64 7.66
CA ALA A 112 -12.16 9.92 6.50
C ALA A 112 -12.70 8.52 6.85
N SER A 113 -12.29 7.92 7.99
CA SER A 113 -12.81 6.64 8.46
C SER A 113 -14.14 6.74 9.21
N ILE A 114 -14.60 7.95 9.59
CA ILE A 114 -15.85 8.15 10.34
C ILE A 114 -17.06 7.47 9.68
N PRO A 115 -17.33 7.62 8.37
CA PRO A 115 -18.47 6.94 7.74
C PRO A 115 -18.40 5.41 7.88
N MET A 116 -17.22 4.82 7.74
CA MET A 116 -17.01 3.38 7.93
C MET A 116 -17.23 2.98 9.40
N LEU A 117 -16.79 3.79 10.36
CA LEU A 117 -17.06 3.54 11.79
C LEU A 117 -18.55 3.63 12.13
N ILE A 118 -19.29 4.54 11.51
CA ILE A 118 -20.75 4.66 11.66
C ILE A 118 -21.44 3.41 11.10
N VAL A 119 -21.09 2.99 9.89
CA VAL A 119 -21.61 1.75 9.29
C VAL A 119 -21.33 0.56 10.20
N TYR A 120 -20.10 0.45 10.73
CA TYR A 120 -19.76 -0.62 11.66
C TYR A 120 -20.60 -0.59 12.94
N PHE A 121 -20.82 0.59 13.50
CA PHE A 121 -21.61 0.79 14.71
C PHE A 121 -23.08 0.40 14.50
N VAL A 122 -23.66 0.75 13.35
CA VAL A 122 -25.08 0.51 13.06
C VAL A 122 -25.35 -0.93 12.64
N ASP A 123 -24.51 -1.51 11.78
CA ASP A 123 -24.79 -2.81 11.16
C ASP A 123 -24.29 -3.99 12.00
N PHE A 124 -23.19 -3.83 12.74
CA PHE A 124 -22.55 -4.92 13.49
C PHE A 124 -22.51 -4.65 14.99
N GLY A 125 -21.95 -3.52 15.42
CA GLY A 125 -21.81 -3.16 16.84
C GLY A 125 -20.95 -4.11 17.69
N VAL A 126 -20.29 -5.10 17.09
CA VAL A 126 -19.49 -6.11 17.81
C VAL A 126 -18.12 -5.51 18.19
N THR A 127 -17.84 -5.44 19.48
CA THR A 127 -16.58 -4.89 20.02
C THR A 127 -15.76 -5.92 20.80
N GLN A 128 -16.23 -7.16 20.81
CA GLN A 128 -15.56 -8.30 21.43
C GLN A 128 -14.50 -8.87 20.48
N MET A 129 -13.28 -9.08 21.01
CA MET A 129 -12.23 -9.80 20.29
C MET A 129 -12.00 -11.18 20.89
N VAL A 130 -11.76 -12.16 20.01
CA VAL A 130 -11.29 -13.48 20.41
C VAL A 130 -9.84 -13.36 20.90
N VAL A 131 -9.60 -13.78 22.14
CA VAL A 131 -8.30 -13.72 22.79
C VAL A 131 -7.45 -14.95 22.40
N PRO A 132 -6.16 -14.75 22.00
CA PRO A 132 -5.22 -15.83 21.78
C PRO A 132 -5.07 -16.76 22.99
N LEU A 133 -4.94 -18.07 22.76
CA LEU A 133 -4.79 -19.11 23.80
C LEU A 133 -3.82 -18.73 24.93
N PRO A 134 -2.60 -18.18 24.69
CA PRO A 134 -1.67 -17.83 25.77
C PRO A 134 -2.18 -16.71 26.70
N LEU A 135 -3.10 -15.87 26.23
CA LEU A 135 -3.61 -14.71 26.97
C LEU A 135 -4.95 -14.97 27.67
N ARG A 136 -5.64 -16.08 27.33
CA ARG A 136 -6.93 -16.44 27.91
C ARG A 136 -6.95 -16.53 29.44
N PRO A 137 -5.91 -17.01 30.13
CA PRO A 137 -5.91 -17.04 31.60
C PRO A 137 -6.07 -15.66 32.25
N TYR A 138 -5.73 -14.58 31.52
CA TYR A 138 -5.76 -13.22 32.04
C TYR A 138 -6.97 -12.42 31.56
N LEU A 139 -7.47 -12.70 30.36
CA LEU A 139 -8.46 -11.87 29.66
C LEU A 139 -9.76 -12.59 29.31
N GLY A 140 -9.86 -13.90 29.59
CA GLY A 140 -10.97 -14.74 29.16
C GLY A 140 -10.87 -15.12 27.67
N GLU A 141 -11.90 -15.80 27.15
CA GLU A 141 -11.97 -16.20 25.74
C GLU A 141 -12.37 -15.06 24.80
N LEU A 142 -13.32 -14.23 25.26
CA LEU A 142 -13.78 -13.03 24.59
C LEU A 142 -13.46 -11.83 25.47
N PHE A 143 -12.79 -10.84 24.89
CA PHE A 143 -12.46 -9.59 25.58
C PHE A 143 -13.18 -8.42 24.91
N ASP A 144 -14.03 -7.74 25.67
CA ASP A 144 -14.76 -6.57 25.20
C ASP A 144 -13.89 -5.31 25.30
N LEU A 145 -13.59 -4.72 24.15
CA LEU A 145 -12.83 -3.47 24.04
C LEU A 145 -13.73 -2.23 24.11
N GLY A 146 -15.04 -2.36 23.88
CA GLY A 146 -15.95 -1.24 23.74
C GLY A 146 -15.44 -0.16 22.78
N TRP A 147 -15.37 1.09 23.25
CA TRP A 147 -14.89 2.24 22.47
C TRP A 147 -13.44 2.11 21.98
N LEU A 148 -12.59 1.35 22.68
CA LEU A 148 -11.20 1.11 22.25
C LEU A 148 -11.16 0.33 20.92
N TYR A 149 -12.19 -0.46 20.61
CA TYR A 149 -12.29 -1.15 19.32
C TYR A 149 -12.46 -0.15 18.16
N TYR A 150 -13.22 0.93 18.35
CA TYR A 150 -13.37 2.01 17.37
C TYR A 150 -12.08 2.80 17.17
N ILE A 151 -11.32 3.02 18.24
CA ILE A 151 -9.99 3.62 18.14
C ILE A 151 -9.04 2.71 17.36
N TYR A 152 -9.06 1.41 17.64
CA TYR A 152 -8.29 0.43 16.87
C TYR A 152 -8.63 0.50 15.37
N MET A 153 -9.92 0.53 15.01
CA MET A 153 -10.36 0.64 13.62
C MET A 153 -9.87 1.95 12.96
N ALA A 154 -9.96 3.08 13.67
CA ALA A 154 -9.43 4.35 13.18
C ALA A 154 -7.89 4.32 13.01
N LEU A 155 -7.16 3.74 13.97
CA LEU A 155 -5.71 3.57 13.89
C LEU A 155 -5.31 2.64 12.74
N LEU A 156 -6.09 1.59 12.47
CA LEU A 156 -5.87 0.70 11.33
C LEU A 156 -6.03 1.45 10.00
N SER A 157 -7.02 2.32 9.87
CA SER A 157 -7.17 3.21 8.70
C SER A 157 -6.00 4.18 8.56
N ILE A 158 -5.60 4.86 9.64
CA ILE A 158 -4.43 5.76 9.64
C ILE A 158 -3.17 5.01 9.23
N PHE A 159 -2.94 3.85 9.85
CA PHE A 159 -1.78 3.03 9.60
C PHE A 159 -1.74 2.59 8.14
N SER A 160 -2.83 2.00 7.61
CA SER A 160 -2.87 1.46 6.25
C SER A 160 -2.55 2.50 5.18
N SER A 161 -3.13 3.71 5.31
CA SER A 161 -2.90 4.83 4.38
C SER A 161 -1.47 5.38 4.46
N ASN A 162 -0.95 5.61 5.67
CA ASN A 162 0.38 6.19 5.84
C ASN A 162 1.50 5.16 5.59
N SER A 163 1.28 3.89 5.89
CA SER A 163 2.30 2.84 5.78
C SER A 163 2.68 2.57 4.32
N ILE A 164 1.71 2.65 3.41
CA ILE A 164 1.95 2.60 1.95
C ILE A 164 2.72 3.85 1.52
N ASN A 165 2.31 5.04 1.99
CA ASN A 165 2.96 6.31 1.66
C ASN A 165 4.44 6.36 2.08
N ILE A 166 4.79 5.85 3.27
CA ILE A 166 6.20 5.86 3.70
C ILE A 166 7.06 4.76 3.05
N LEU A 167 6.44 3.74 2.43
CA LEU A 167 7.12 2.71 1.64
C LEU A 167 7.05 3.08 0.14
N ALA A 168 7.62 4.24 -0.18
CA ALA A 168 7.52 4.91 -1.48
C ALA A 168 8.87 5.45 -1.96
N GLY A 169 8.89 5.96 -3.20
CA GLY A 169 10.03 6.73 -3.72
C GLY A 169 10.88 6.03 -4.78
N ILE A 170 10.44 4.89 -5.29
CA ILE A 170 10.95 4.29 -6.54
C ILE A 170 9.77 4.01 -7.47
N ASN A 171 10.01 4.11 -8.78
CA ASN A 171 8.97 4.05 -9.81
C ASN A 171 8.13 2.76 -9.72
N GLY A 172 6.83 2.90 -9.49
CA GLY A 172 5.87 1.80 -9.48
C GLY A 172 5.57 1.19 -8.10
N ILE A 173 6.35 1.50 -7.05
CA ILE A 173 6.30 0.72 -5.80
C ILE A 173 5.00 0.91 -5.02
N GLU A 174 4.45 2.12 -4.99
CA GLU A 174 3.23 2.48 -4.25
C GLU A 174 2.02 1.71 -4.80
N VAL A 175 1.89 1.70 -6.14
CA VAL A 175 0.80 1.03 -6.84
C VAL A 175 0.98 -0.48 -6.86
N ALA A 176 2.20 -0.95 -7.16
CA ALA A 176 2.47 -2.36 -7.30
C ALA A 176 2.32 -3.11 -5.96
N GLN A 177 2.80 -2.56 -4.84
CA GLN A 177 2.63 -3.20 -3.54
C GLN A 177 1.14 -3.29 -3.17
N SER A 178 0.37 -2.25 -3.50
CA SER A 178 -1.06 -2.19 -3.25
C SER A 178 -1.81 -3.22 -4.09
N ILE A 179 -1.44 -3.41 -5.37
CA ILE A 179 -2.00 -4.49 -6.21
C ILE A 179 -1.66 -5.86 -5.63
N VAL A 180 -0.42 -6.10 -5.19
CA VAL A 180 -0.04 -7.38 -4.58
C VAL A 180 -0.89 -7.67 -3.34
N ILE A 181 -1.07 -6.68 -2.45
CA ILE A 181 -1.94 -6.81 -1.27
C ILE A 181 -3.38 -7.09 -1.69
N ALA A 182 -3.93 -6.32 -2.64
CA ALA A 182 -5.30 -6.49 -3.11
C ALA A 182 -5.54 -7.87 -3.73
N VAL A 183 -4.60 -8.40 -4.52
CA VAL A 183 -4.67 -9.73 -5.11
C VAL A 183 -4.60 -10.82 -4.04
N LEU A 184 -3.80 -10.63 -2.99
CA LEU A 184 -3.74 -11.57 -1.87
C LEU A 184 -5.03 -11.55 -1.05
N ILE A 185 -5.63 -10.37 -0.81
CA ILE A 185 -6.95 -10.28 -0.14
C ILE A 185 -8.02 -10.93 -1.02
N ALA A 186 -8.08 -10.59 -2.31
CA ALA A 186 -9.05 -11.19 -3.23
C ALA A 186 -8.88 -12.72 -3.32
N GLY A 187 -7.64 -13.21 -3.36
CA GLY A 187 -7.34 -14.64 -3.32
C GLY A 187 -7.79 -15.29 -2.01
N ASN A 188 -7.62 -14.62 -0.87
CA ASN A 188 -8.18 -15.06 0.41
C ASN A 188 -9.70 -15.09 0.36
N ASP A 189 -10.36 -14.06 -0.16
CA ASP A 189 -11.81 -13.95 -0.22
C ASP A 189 -12.42 -15.06 -1.07
N MET A 190 -11.77 -15.41 -2.19
CA MET A 190 -12.21 -16.53 -3.05
C MET A 190 -12.22 -17.87 -2.32
N LEU A 191 -11.39 -18.09 -1.30
CA LEU A 191 -11.39 -19.33 -0.51
C LEU A 191 -12.68 -19.51 0.31
N TYR A 192 -13.40 -18.42 0.59
CA TYR A 192 -14.67 -18.43 1.33
C TYR A 192 -15.89 -18.45 0.41
N LEU A 193 -15.69 -18.62 -0.90
CA LEU A 193 -16.74 -18.80 -1.90
C LEU A 193 -16.86 -20.27 -2.33
N SER A 194 -18.06 -20.69 -2.73
CA SER A 194 -18.28 -22.01 -3.36
C SER A 194 -17.50 -22.09 -4.68
N PRO A 195 -16.83 -23.21 -5.04
CA PRO A 195 -16.87 -24.55 -4.43
C PRO A 195 -15.78 -24.81 -3.37
N PHE A 196 -15.04 -23.79 -2.93
CA PHE A 196 -13.88 -23.97 -2.04
C PHE A 196 -14.25 -24.24 -0.58
N THR A 197 -15.49 -23.92 -0.20
CA THR A 197 -16.04 -24.13 1.14
C THR A 197 -17.46 -24.68 1.05
N THR A 198 -17.92 -25.35 2.10
CA THR A 198 -19.33 -25.77 2.24
C THR A 198 -20.22 -24.53 2.18
N TYR A 199 -21.15 -24.53 1.24
CA TYR A 199 -22.11 -23.45 1.05
C TYR A 199 -23.39 -23.73 1.85
N PRO A 200 -23.96 -22.73 2.56
CA PRO A 200 -23.46 -21.38 2.76
C PRO A 200 -22.43 -21.30 3.90
N HIS A 201 -21.29 -20.65 3.66
CA HIS A 201 -20.35 -20.30 4.73
C HIS A 201 -20.80 -18.97 5.37
N PRO A 202 -20.83 -18.80 6.70
CA PRO A 202 -21.31 -17.58 7.34
C PRO A 202 -20.61 -16.30 6.84
N ALA A 203 -19.32 -16.40 6.51
CA ALA A 203 -18.51 -15.29 6.00
C ALA A 203 -18.64 -15.01 4.48
N THR A 204 -19.45 -15.77 3.72
CA THR A 204 -19.55 -15.63 2.25
C THR A 204 -19.91 -14.19 1.85
N ASP A 205 -20.91 -13.57 2.49
CA ASP A 205 -21.35 -12.22 2.14
C ASP A 205 -20.28 -11.15 2.42
N SER A 206 -19.54 -11.30 3.52
CA SER A 206 -18.43 -10.41 3.89
C SER A 206 -17.28 -10.46 2.87
N HIS A 207 -16.93 -11.65 2.40
CA HIS A 207 -15.90 -11.83 1.39
C HIS A 207 -16.36 -11.41 -0.01
N LEU A 208 -17.65 -11.58 -0.32
CA LEU A 208 -18.25 -11.09 -1.56
C LEU A 208 -18.29 -9.55 -1.60
N PHE A 209 -18.66 -8.90 -0.49
CA PHE A 209 -18.56 -7.45 -0.31
C PHE A 209 -17.13 -6.96 -0.55
N SER A 210 -16.13 -7.62 0.04
CA SER A 210 -14.71 -7.27 -0.15
C SER A 210 -14.32 -7.33 -1.63
N LEU A 211 -14.70 -8.40 -2.35
CA LEU A 211 -14.43 -8.55 -3.78
C LEU A 211 -15.05 -7.43 -4.63
N TYR A 212 -16.25 -6.96 -4.28
CA TYR A 212 -16.89 -5.86 -5.00
C TYR A 212 -16.11 -4.54 -4.92
N PHE A 213 -15.35 -4.32 -3.85
CA PHE A 213 -14.44 -3.18 -3.71
C PHE A 213 -13.07 -3.45 -4.36
N LEU A 214 -12.52 -4.65 -4.17
CA LEU A 214 -11.17 -4.99 -4.59
C LEU A 214 -11.04 -5.14 -6.11
N LEU A 215 -12.03 -5.70 -6.81
CA LEU A 215 -11.94 -5.88 -8.26
C LEU A 215 -11.81 -4.53 -9.00
N PRO A 216 -12.67 -3.52 -8.74
CA PRO A 216 -12.50 -2.21 -9.35
C PRO A 216 -11.20 -1.53 -8.92
N PHE A 217 -10.81 -1.68 -7.65
CA PHE A 217 -9.55 -1.17 -7.13
C PHE A 217 -8.33 -1.73 -7.88
N ILE A 218 -8.31 -3.04 -8.13
CA ILE A 218 -7.27 -3.72 -8.93
C ILE A 218 -7.29 -3.17 -10.36
N GLY A 219 -8.48 -3.05 -10.97
CA GLY A 219 -8.64 -2.50 -12.32
C GLY A 219 -8.04 -1.10 -12.48
N VAL A 220 -8.44 -0.15 -11.64
CA VAL A 220 -7.90 1.23 -11.71
C VAL A 220 -6.42 1.31 -11.33
N SER A 221 -5.98 0.50 -10.36
CA SER A 221 -4.56 0.45 -9.97
C SER A 221 -3.69 -0.13 -11.08
N LEU A 222 -4.14 -1.14 -11.82
CA LEU A 222 -3.42 -1.69 -12.98
C LEU A 222 -3.28 -0.65 -14.11
N ALA A 223 -4.32 0.16 -14.34
CA ALA A 223 -4.26 1.25 -15.31
C ALA A 223 -3.20 2.29 -14.91
N LEU A 224 -3.20 2.71 -13.64
CA LEU A 224 -2.21 3.64 -13.11
C LEU A 224 -0.80 3.05 -13.12
N LEU A 225 -0.64 1.77 -12.75
CA LEU A 225 0.65 1.08 -12.76
C LEU A 225 1.23 1.07 -14.17
N LYS A 226 0.44 0.89 -15.23
CA LYS A 226 0.94 0.91 -16.61
C LYS A 226 1.56 2.26 -17.02
N HIS A 227 1.18 3.36 -16.37
CA HIS A 227 1.80 4.67 -16.56
C HIS A 227 2.90 5.00 -15.54
N ASN A 228 2.80 4.46 -14.32
CA ASN A 228 3.70 4.73 -13.20
C ASN A 228 4.88 3.74 -13.11
N TRP A 229 4.78 2.56 -13.75
CA TRP A 229 5.85 1.57 -13.77
C TRP A 229 7.13 2.11 -14.42
N PHE A 230 8.27 1.58 -13.99
CA PHE A 230 9.57 1.99 -14.49
C PHE A 230 9.68 1.87 -16.03
N PRO A 231 10.17 2.92 -16.73
CA PRO A 231 10.39 4.29 -16.26
C PRO A 231 9.06 5.07 -16.16
N ALA A 232 8.80 5.70 -15.00
CA ALA A 232 7.51 6.34 -14.74
C ALA A 232 7.23 7.52 -15.67
N LYS A 233 5.99 7.59 -16.16
CA LYS A 233 5.45 8.73 -16.92
C LYS A 233 4.59 9.64 -16.05
N VAL A 234 4.15 9.15 -14.90
CA VAL A 234 3.32 9.87 -13.93
C VAL A 234 3.68 9.44 -12.52
N PHE A 235 3.54 10.35 -11.56
CA PHE A 235 3.55 10.05 -10.13
C PHE A 235 2.14 10.00 -9.57
N VAL A 236 1.96 9.15 -8.57
CA VAL A 236 0.64 8.85 -8.01
C VAL A 236 0.18 9.87 -6.98
N GLY A 237 1.13 10.47 -6.25
CA GLY A 237 0.88 11.40 -5.15
C GLY A 237 0.35 10.71 -3.88
N ASP A 238 0.20 11.49 -2.82
CA ASP A 238 -0.33 11.00 -1.54
C ASP A 238 -1.79 10.56 -1.69
N THR A 239 -2.51 11.14 -2.67
CA THR A 239 -3.88 10.79 -3.05
C THR A 239 -4.07 9.28 -3.21
N TYR A 240 -3.17 8.61 -3.96
CA TYR A 240 -3.29 7.17 -4.21
C TYR A 240 -3.01 6.36 -2.95
N CYS A 241 -1.97 6.70 -2.20
CA CYS A 241 -1.57 5.97 -1.00
C CYS A 241 -2.68 6.00 0.06
N TYR A 242 -3.31 7.15 0.27
CA TYR A 242 -4.44 7.26 1.18
C TYR A 242 -5.65 6.47 0.72
N PHE A 243 -5.97 6.53 -0.57
CA PHE A 243 -7.04 5.75 -1.16
C PHE A 243 -6.82 4.24 -1.02
N ALA A 244 -5.66 3.74 -1.41
CA ALA A 244 -5.33 2.32 -1.29
C ALA A 244 -5.44 1.83 0.16
N GLY A 245 -4.84 2.55 1.09
CA GLY A 245 -4.93 2.20 2.52
C GLY A 245 -6.36 2.26 3.07
N MET A 246 -7.17 3.22 2.63
CA MET A 246 -8.57 3.33 3.05
C MET A 246 -9.42 2.19 2.47
N VAL A 247 -9.24 1.83 1.20
CA VAL A 247 -9.91 0.67 0.60
C VAL A 247 -9.61 -0.60 1.40
N PHE A 248 -8.33 -0.84 1.73
CA PHE A 248 -7.94 -2.00 2.53
C PHE A 248 -8.55 -1.97 3.93
N ALA A 249 -8.55 -0.82 4.60
CA ALA A 249 -9.16 -0.70 5.92
C ALA A 249 -10.67 -0.94 5.87
N VAL A 250 -11.38 -0.38 4.88
CA VAL A 250 -12.83 -0.56 4.71
C VAL A 250 -13.18 -2.03 4.50
N VAL A 251 -12.54 -2.70 3.53
CA VAL A 251 -12.88 -4.10 3.24
C VAL A 251 -12.53 -5.01 4.41
N ALA A 252 -11.44 -4.76 5.12
CA ALA A 252 -11.02 -5.63 6.21
C ALA A 252 -11.80 -5.40 7.51
N ILE A 253 -12.24 -4.16 7.78
CA ILE A 253 -13.05 -3.85 8.97
C ILE A 253 -14.48 -4.33 8.77
N LEU A 254 -15.13 -3.94 7.67
CA LEU A 254 -16.52 -4.34 7.39
C LEU A 254 -16.62 -5.82 6.98
N GLY A 255 -15.55 -6.40 6.44
CA GLY A 255 -15.45 -7.83 6.16
C GLY A 255 -14.98 -8.68 7.35
N HIS A 256 -14.73 -8.08 8.53
CA HIS A 256 -14.29 -8.79 9.74
C HIS A 256 -12.99 -9.62 9.61
N PHE A 257 -12.10 -9.25 8.68
CA PHE A 257 -10.78 -9.89 8.49
C PHE A 257 -9.60 -8.93 8.73
N SER A 258 -9.77 -7.91 9.56
CA SER A 258 -8.72 -6.95 9.95
C SER A 258 -7.42 -7.59 10.45
N LYS A 259 -7.50 -8.73 11.15
CA LYS A 259 -6.33 -9.54 11.57
C LYS A 259 -5.56 -10.08 10.36
N THR A 260 -6.25 -10.55 9.33
CA THR A 260 -5.64 -11.00 8.08
C THR A 260 -4.98 -9.83 7.35
N LEU A 261 -5.62 -8.65 7.31
CA LEU A 261 -5.00 -7.45 6.73
C LEU A 261 -3.68 -7.09 7.43
N ILE A 262 -3.62 -7.15 8.77
CA ILE A 262 -2.39 -6.87 9.51
C ILE A 262 -1.26 -7.83 9.08
N LEU A 263 -1.55 -9.11 8.86
CA LEU A 263 -0.57 -10.08 8.35
C LEU A 263 -0.09 -9.72 6.94
N LEU A 264 -0.99 -9.26 6.07
CA LEU A 264 -0.64 -8.84 4.71
C LEU A 264 0.15 -7.52 4.68
N LEU A 265 -0.05 -6.65 5.67
CA LEU A 265 0.68 -5.39 5.83
C LEU A 265 1.99 -5.53 6.62
N LEU A 266 2.46 -6.75 6.89
CA LEU A 266 3.71 -6.98 7.64
C LEU A 266 4.94 -6.25 7.05
N PRO A 267 5.17 -6.24 5.72
CA PRO A 267 6.29 -5.48 5.15
C PRO A 267 6.17 -3.96 5.41
N GLN A 268 4.96 -3.41 5.34
CA GLN A 268 4.68 -2.01 5.64
C GLN A 268 4.86 -1.72 7.13
N ALA A 269 4.42 -2.62 8.01
CA ALA A 269 4.60 -2.54 9.46
C ALA A 269 6.07 -2.61 9.85
N PHE A 270 6.83 -3.52 9.23
CA PHE A 270 8.27 -3.58 9.39
C PHE A 270 8.94 -2.30 8.92
N ASN A 271 8.59 -1.77 7.73
CA ASN A 271 9.13 -0.51 7.24
C ASN A 271 8.82 0.66 8.18
N PHE A 272 7.61 0.72 8.73
CA PHE A 272 7.22 1.73 9.72
C PHE A 272 8.05 1.62 11.00
N ALA A 273 8.12 0.44 11.60
CA ALA A 273 8.87 0.20 12.83
C ALA A 273 10.37 0.46 12.63
N TYR A 274 10.92 0.04 11.50
CA TYR A 274 12.31 0.30 11.12
C TYR A 274 12.55 1.80 10.87
N SER A 275 11.61 2.51 10.25
CA SER A 275 11.65 3.95 10.03
C SER A 275 11.46 4.79 11.29
N ALA A 276 10.89 4.23 12.36
CA ALA A 276 10.45 4.95 13.55
C ALA A 276 11.52 5.86 14.18
N PRO A 277 12.80 5.45 14.32
CA PRO A 277 13.84 6.33 14.87
C PRO A 277 14.03 7.62 14.06
N GLN A 278 13.86 7.57 12.74
CA GLN A 278 13.91 8.77 11.89
C GLN A 278 12.58 9.54 11.96
N LEU A 279 11.44 8.86 11.86
CA LEU A 279 10.12 9.52 11.88
C LEU A 279 9.86 10.28 13.19
N PHE A 280 10.27 9.73 14.33
CA PHE A 280 10.18 10.37 15.65
C PHE A 280 11.36 11.29 15.96
N HIS A 281 12.25 11.55 14.99
CA HIS A 281 13.38 12.46 15.11
C HIS A 281 14.37 12.11 16.24
N ILE A 282 14.41 10.82 16.63
CA ILE A 282 15.46 10.28 17.53
C ILE A 282 16.82 10.33 16.80
N ILE A 283 16.79 10.08 15.49
CA ILE A 283 17.91 10.21 14.56
C ILE A 283 17.51 11.27 13.51
N PRO A 284 18.45 12.09 13.00
CA PRO A 284 18.18 13.02 11.90
C PRO A 284 17.44 12.34 10.73
N CYS A 285 16.30 12.91 10.36
CA CYS A 285 15.48 12.44 9.24
C CYS A 285 15.63 13.43 8.08
N PRO A 286 16.26 13.02 6.96
CA PRO A 286 16.26 13.87 5.77
C PRO A 286 14.85 13.96 5.18
N ARG A 287 14.58 15.04 4.43
CA ARG A 287 13.30 15.23 3.75
C ARG A 287 12.98 14.08 2.78
N HIS A 288 14.00 13.59 2.07
CA HIS A 288 13.90 12.49 1.13
C HIS A 288 14.74 11.31 1.61
N ARG A 289 14.10 10.15 1.76
CA ARG A 289 14.73 8.89 2.21
C ARG A 289 14.82 7.84 1.10
N LEU A 290 14.47 8.21 -0.13
CA LEU A 290 14.63 7.35 -1.32
C LEU A 290 16.11 7.01 -1.57
N PRO A 291 16.40 5.88 -2.23
CA PRO A 291 17.77 5.49 -2.58
C PRO A 291 18.44 6.51 -3.51
N HIS A 292 19.77 6.55 -3.49
CA HIS A 292 20.57 7.48 -4.30
C HIS A 292 20.87 6.87 -5.67
N PHE A 293 20.57 7.58 -6.76
CA PHE A 293 20.92 7.12 -8.11
C PHE A 293 22.36 7.52 -8.47
N ASN A 294 23.21 6.53 -8.79
CA ASN A 294 24.57 6.78 -9.26
C ASN A 294 24.61 6.83 -10.79
N ALA A 295 24.83 8.02 -11.35
CA ALA A 295 24.86 8.24 -12.79
C ALA A 295 26.01 7.54 -13.53
N ARG A 296 27.10 7.16 -12.83
CA ARG A 296 28.22 6.44 -13.45
C ARG A 296 27.93 4.97 -13.64
N THR A 297 27.29 4.34 -12.65
CA THR A 297 26.96 2.91 -12.68
C THR A 297 25.57 2.65 -13.26
N GLY A 298 24.68 3.64 -13.23
CA GLY A 298 23.27 3.49 -13.61
C GLY A 298 22.44 2.72 -12.58
N LEU A 299 22.94 2.57 -11.35
CA LEU A 299 22.33 1.77 -10.28
C LEU A 299 21.86 2.66 -9.11
N MET A 300 20.91 2.11 -8.35
CA MET A 300 20.45 2.66 -7.07
C MET A 300 21.38 2.16 -5.96
N GLU A 301 21.86 3.09 -5.14
CA GLU A 301 22.68 2.84 -3.95
C GLU A 301 21.90 3.27 -2.70
N ALA A 302 22.20 2.65 -1.56
CA ALA A 302 21.57 3.04 -0.30
C ALA A 302 21.89 4.50 0.01
N SER A 303 20.86 5.34 0.17
CA SER A 303 21.06 6.72 0.57
C SER A 303 21.47 6.79 2.03
N ARG A 304 22.29 7.78 2.39
CA ARG A 304 22.85 7.93 3.73
C ARG A 304 22.42 9.24 4.38
N VAL A 305 22.39 9.24 5.72
CA VAL A 305 22.32 10.43 6.55
C VAL A 305 23.67 10.66 7.23
N GLN A 306 24.16 11.89 7.20
CA GLN A 306 25.41 12.28 7.87
C GLN A 306 25.11 12.91 9.23
N PHE A 307 25.89 12.55 10.24
CA PHE A 307 25.76 13.08 11.59
C PHE A 307 26.77 14.19 11.83
N GLN A 308 26.29 15.43 11.85
CA GLN A 308 27.14 16.60 12.12
C GLN A 308 27.61 16.69 13.57
N ARG A 309 26.88 16.04 14.49
CA ARG A 309 27.17 16.00 15.92
C ARG A 309 27.29 14.56 16.37
N PRO A 310 28.17 14.25 17.33
CA PRO A 310 28.27 12.90 17.86
C PRO A 310 26.95 12.48 18.48
N LEU A 311 26.48 11.29 18.11
CA LEU A 311 25.27 10.70 18.67
C LEU A 311 25.50 10.32 20.14
N GLN A 312 24.42 10.32 20.92
CA GLN A 312 24.47 9.81 22.29
C GLN A 312 24.90 8.33 22.27
N ARG A 313 25.72 7.93 23.27
CA ARG A 313 26.28 6.57 23.38
C ARG A 313 25.26 5.43 23.15
N PRO A 314 24.06 5.40 23.78
CA PRO A 314 23.13 4.29 23.56
C PRO A 314 22.64 4.20 22.10
N ILE A 315 22.41 5.35 21.45
CA ILE A 315 22.00 5.40 20.05
C ILE A 315 23.14 4.92 19.16
N ALA A 316 24.37 5.42 19.38
CA ALA A 316 25.55 5.05 18.60
C ALA A 316 25.87 3.55 18.68
N GLU A 317 25.81 2.96 19.88
CA GLU A 317 26.02 1.51 20.05
C GLU A 317 24.88 0.69 19.46
N GLY A 318 23.64 1.19 19.52
CA GLY A 318 22.50 0.63 18.81
C GLY A 318 22.73 0.59 17.29
N LEU A 319 23.23 1.67 16.69
CA LEU A 319 23.56 1.70 15.26
C LEU A 319 24.66 0.70 14.89
N LYS A 320 25.72 0.60 15.71
CA LYS A 320 26.78 -0.39 15.52
C LYS A 320 26.27 -1.82 15.65
N LEU A 321 25.32 -2.08 16.55
CA LEU A 321 24.65 -3.37 16.66
C LEU A 321 23.85 -3.69 15.39
N LEU A 322 23.02 -2.75 14.92
CA LEU A 322 22.26 -2.91 13.68
C LEU A 322 23.18 -3.16 12.48
N HIS A 323 24.34 -2.50 12.44
CA HIS A 323 25.36 -2.73 11.43
C HIS A 323 25.91 -4.17 11.46
N ARG A 324 26.26 -4.68 12.65
CA ARG A 324 26.73 -6.06 12.83
C ARG A 324 25.66 -7.08 12.43
N LEU A 325 24.39 -6.76 12.64
CA LEU A 325 23.24 -7.58 12.21
C LEU A 325 22.91 -7.43 10.72
N ARG A 326 23.69 -6.66 9.96
CA ARG A 326 23.44 -6.31 8.56
C ARG A 326 22.08 -5.64 8.32
N LEU A 327 21.53 -4.99 9.34
CA LEU A 327 20.29 -4.22 9.24
C LEU A 327 20.54 -2.75 8.86
N LEU A 328 21.79 -2.29 8.89
CA LEU A 328 22.14 -0.92 8.59
C LEU A 328 23.57 -0.88 8.05
N ASP A 329 23.87 0.03 7.14
CA ASP A 329 25.25 0.33 6.80
C ASP A 329 25.72 1.57 7.57
N VAL A 330 26.80 1.46 8.33
CA VAL A 330 27.26 2.50 9.27
C VAL A 330 28.73 2.77 9.03
N GLU A 331 29.06 4.04 8.87
CA GLU A 331 30.43 4.51 8.73
C GLU A 331 30.93 5.05 10.08
N VAL A 332 32.10 4.60 10.50
CA VAL A 332 32.70 4.93 11.80
C VAL A 332 34.07 5.57 11.56
N ASP A 333 34.39 6.62 12.32
CA ASP A 333 35.70 7.25 12.26
C ASP A 333 36.79 6.42 12.96
N GLY A 334 38.05 6.83 12.82
CA GLY A 334 39.19 6.19 13.50
C GLY A 334 39.14 6.27 15.04
N LYS A 335 38.21 7.02 15.62
CA LYS A 335 37.99 7.16 17.08
C LYS A 335 36.77 6.37 17.56
N GLY A 336 36.10 5.61 16.68
CA GLY A 336 34.94 4.80 17.02
C GLY A 336 33.60 5.56 17.05
N GLN A 337 33.53 6.80 16.55
CA GLN A 337 32.32 7.60 16.44
C GLN A 337 31.59 7.35 15.12
N VAL A 338 30.25 7.29 15.17
CA VAL A 338 29.42 7.07 13.99
C VAL A 338 29.31 8.37 13.18
N LEU A 339 29.83 8.36 11.95
CA LEU A 339 29.82 9.49 11.02
C LEU A 339 28.57 9.53 10.14
N SER A 340 28.17 8.38 9.61
CA SER A 340 27.02 8.27 8.72
C SER A 340 26.32 6.93 8.88
N SER A 341 25.05 6.87 8.50
CA SER A 341 24.34 5.60 8.33
C SER A 341 23.47 5.61 7.09
N SER A 342 23.15 4.45 6.52
CA SER A 342 22.08 4.32 5.54
C SER A 342 20.74 4.83 6.13
N ASN A 343 19.83 5.29 5.27
CA ASN A 343 18.48 5.69 5.69
C ASN A 343 17.64 4.48 6.13
N PHE A 344 16.76 4.71 7.11
CA PHE A 344 15.95 3.68 7.72
C PHE A 344 14.67 3.49 6.91
N THR A 345 14.78 2.76 5.81
CA THR A 345 13.63 2.29 5.02
C THR A 345 13.90 0.89 4.50
N LEU A 346 12.85 0.10 4.28
CA LEU A 346 12.96 -1.23 3.70
C LEU A 346 13.63 -1.20 2.31
N ILE A 347 13.43 -0.12 1.55
CA ILE A 347 14.07 0.08 0.24
C ILE A 347 15.60 0.17 0.37
N ASN A 348 16.10 0.98 1.32
CA ASN A 348 17.55 1.08 1.54
C ASN A 348 18.10 -0.19 2.18
N LEU A 349 17.34 -0.83 3.07
CA LEU A 349 17.73 -2.10 3.68
C LEU A 349 17.92 -3.20 2.63
N TRP A 350 17.05 -3.25 1.62
CA TRP A 350 17.20 -4.16 0.50
C TRP A 350 18.52 -3.96 -0.25
N LEU A 351 18.94 -2.70 -0.45
CA LEU A 351 20.23 -2.36 -1.06
C LEU A 351 21.42 -2.68 -0.15
N VAL A 352 21.25 -2.62 1.18
CA VAL A 352 22.28 -3.06 2.14
C VAL A 352 22.47 -4.58 2.06
N TRP A 353 21.39 -5.36 1.89
CA TRP A 353 21.47 -6.82 1.80
C TRP A 353 21.97 -7.33 0.46
N PHE A 354 21.52 -6.74 -0.64
CA PHE A 354 21.73 -7.28 -1.99
C PHE A 354 22.66 -6.41 -2.85
N GLY A 355 23.13 -5.29 -2.33
CA GLY A 355 24.00 -4.35 -3.03
C GLY A 355 23.26 -3.45 -4.03
N PRO A 356 24.01 -2.59 -4.76
CA PRO A 356 23.45 -1.67 -5.73
C PRO A 356 22.79 -2.39 -6.90
N MET A 357 21.60 -1.94 -7.30
CA MET A 357 20.85 -2.56 -8.39
C MET A 357 20.02 -1.55 -9.16
N ARG A 358 19.54 -1.92 -10.35
CA ARG A 358 18.62 -1.07 -11.10
C ARG A 358 17.30 -0.90 -10.36
N GLU A 359 16.68 0.26 -10.52
CA GLU A 359 15.44 0.63 -9.83
C GLU A 359 14.28 -0.34 -10.09
N ASP A 360 14.12 -0.84 -11.32
CA ASP A 360 13.10 -1.84 -11.67
C ASP A 360 13.36 -3.18 -10.97
N ARG A 361 14.62 -3.59 -10.85
CA ARG A 361 15.00 -4.81 -10.11
C ARG A 361 14.79 -4.65 -8.61
N LEU A 362 15.07 -3.46 -8.07
CA LEU A 362 14.79 -3.11 -6.68
C LEU A 362 13.28 -3.20 -6.38
N ALA A 363 12.46 -2.58 -7.22
CA ALA A 363 11.01 -2.64 -7.09
C ALA A 363 10.50 -4.09 -7.14
N LEU A 364 10.95 -4.88 -8.14
CA LEU A 364 10.58 -6.30 -8.25
C LEU A 364 11.03 -7.12 -7.03
N GLY A 365 12.20 -6.86 -6.47
CA GLY A 365 12.69 -7.55 -5.27
C GLY A 365 11.78 -7.30 -4.06
N ILE A 366 11.40 -6.03 -3.83
CA ILE A 366 10.49 -5.66 -2.75
C ILE A 366 9.08 -6.24 -2.98
N LEU A 367 8.60 -6.27 -4.22
CA LEU A 367 7.31 -6.88 -4.55
C LEU A 367 7.31 -8.40 -4.35
N ALA A 368 8.40 -9.08 -4.72
CA ALA A 368 8.55 -10.50 -4.47
C ALA A 368 8.58 -10.79 -2.96
N PHE A 369 9.26 -9.94 -2.18
CA PHE A 369 9.23 -10.01 -0.72
C PHE A 369 7.82 -9.80 -0.16
N GLN A 370 7.10 -8.77 -0.63
CA GLN A 370 5.71 -8.51 -0.25
C GLN A 370 4.81 -9.71 -0.52
N PHE A 371 4.92 -10.28 -1.72
CA PHE A 371 4.13 -11.44 -2.12
C PHE A 371 4.46 -12.67 -1.26
N ALA A 372 5.75 -12.96 -1.05
CA ALA A 372 6.18 -14.09 -0.23
C ALA A 372 5.73 -13.99 1.22
N VAL A 373 5.90 -12.82 1.85
CA VAL A 373 5.41 -12.56 3.22
C VAL A 373 3.89 -12.64 3.29
N GLY A 374 3.19 -12.11 2.29
CA GLY A 374 1.73 -12.17 2.22
C GLY A 374 1.20 -13.60 2.08
N VAL A 375 1.77 -14.41 1.19
CA VAL A 375 1.43 -15.84 1.05
C VAL A 375 1.71 -16.59 2.35
N LEU A 376 2.86 -16.35 2.99
CA LEU A 376 3.17 -16.91 4.30
C LEU A 376 2.15 -16.49 5.37
N GLY A 377 1.74 -15.22 5.37
CA GLY A 377 0.70 -14.69 6.26
C GLY A 377 -0.64 -15.40 6.06
N LEU A 378 -1.07 -15.60 4.82
CA LEU A 378 -2.28 -16.38 4.51
C LEU A 378 -2.13 -17.85 4.91
N PHE A 379 -0.96 -18.46 4.68
CA PHE A 379 -0.70 -19.83 5.13
C PHE A 379 -0.82 -19.95 6.65
N ILE A 380 -0.20 -19.03 7.40
CA ILE A 380 -0.34 -18.96 8.86
C ILE A 380 -1.81 -18.80 9.24
N ARG A 381 -2.54 -17.90 8.57
CA ARG A 381 -3.96 -17.65 8.80
C ARG A 381 -4.82 -18.91 8.60
N HIS A 382 -4.59 -19.69 7.55
CA HIS A 382 -5.45 -20.83 7.18
C HIS A 382 -5.01 -22.18 7.76
N ARG A 383 -3.75 -22.32 8.17
CA ARG A 383 -3.21 -23.60 8.68
C ARG A 383 -2.75 -23.55 10.13
N MET A 384 -2.35 -22.37 10.61
CA MET A 384 -1.74 -22.22 11.92
C MET A 384 -2.61 -21.39 12.88
N ALA A 385 -3.70 -20.77 12.44
CA ALA A 385 -4.58 -20.01 13.31
C ALA A 385 -5.12 -20.87 14.46
N LEU A 386 -5.42 -22.14 14.22
CA LEU A 386 -5.89 -23.07 15.25
C LEU A 386 -4.84 -23.43 16.33
N LEU A 387 -3.55 -23.10 16.11
CA LEU A 387 -2.51 -23.22 17.13
C LEU A 387 -2.61 -22.10 18.18
N ILE A 388 -3.23 -20.97 17.81
CA ILE A 388 -3.29 -19.75 18.61
C ILE A 388 -4.73 -19.43 19.03
N PHE A 389 -5.73 -19.86 18.27
CA PHE A 389 -7.15 -19.64 18.51
C PHE A 389 -7.91 -20.97 18.49
N THR A 390 -8.98 -21.10 19.28
CA THR A 390 -9.78 -22.35 19.33
C THR A 390 -10.70 -22.55 18.12
N ALA A 391 -11.04 -21.47 17.44
CA ALA A 391 -11.91 -21.51 16.26
C ALA A 391 -11.35 -20.54 15.20
N ASP A 392 -11.48 -20.96 13.96
CA ASP A 392 -11.23 -20.12 12.79
C ASP A 392 -12.57 -19.51 12.34
N ASN A 393 -12.64 -18.18 12.23
CA ASN A 393 -13.81 -17.35 11.87
C ASN A 393 -15.12 -18.12 11.61
N TRP A 394 -15.91 -18.31 12.68
CA TRP A 394 -17.34 -18.62 12.59
C TRP A 394 -18.15 -17.33 12.49
#